data_AF-A0A972BYU7-F1
#
_entry.id   AF-A0A972BYU7-F1
#
_cell.length_a   1.000
_cell.length_b   1.000
_cell.length_c   1.000
_cell.angle_alpha   90.00
_cell.angle_beta   90.00
_cell.angle_gamma   90.00
#
_symmetry.space_group_name_H-M   'P 1'
#
loop_
_entity.id
_entity.type
_entity.pdbx_description
1 polymer ?
#
loop_
_entity_poly.entity_id
_entity_poly.type
_entity_poly.pdbx_seq_one_letter_code
_entity_poly.pdbx_strand_id
1 'polypeptide(L)'
;MRFLQHRNAMPAEPWKEKLQAVVAYQETESDCPQVIIIEDEEPKPFLDKLVSTTCSLLENKNSPIPALVAAELLTNLAHAGFEGAAVTISADGNRLTVSDHGPGIHDKEKALLFGYYGKAPERYSPLLRGAGTGLPVVNHLVTSAGGKVVICDNLSGGTVVTVDMNVKAGQRGTRNDSADSYDRGQTAFLPPQGAGENTAHTAGDHLPRTEYNYLHITNEETGPDQQDRARSTQLNMQGPAVAEALSDLQTKLSRRQRRVLFLVADLGQVGPSTASAELDMSLSTAFRDLVVLEEMGLVQSDANGKRSLTPLGARVIAALSS
;
A
#
# COMPACT_ATOMS: atom_id res chain seq x y z
N MET A 1 27.86 57.57 -34.28
CA MET A 1 26.41 57.47 -33.99
C MET A 1 25.98 56.01 -34.11
N ARG A 2 26.06 55.24 -33.02
CA ARG A 2 25.54 53.86 -32.90
C ARG A 2 24.45 53.92 -31.84
N PHE A 3 23.21 53.59 -32.19
CA PHE A 3 22.15 53.32 -31.21
C PHE A 3 21.77 51.85 -31.32
N LEU A 4 21.99 51.15 -30.21
CA LEU A 4 21.80 49.72 -30.01
C LEU A 4 20.30 49.39 -29.89
N GLN A 5 19.89 48.33 -30.56
CA GLN A 5 18.60 47.66 -30.39
C GLN A 5 18.52 47.09 -28.98
N HIS A 6 17.54 47.54 -28.20
CA HIS A 6 17.11 46.85 -26.99
C HIS A 6 16.48 45.51 -27.39
N ARG A 7 17.19 44.41 -27.13
CA ARG A 7 16.56 43.08 -27.02
C ARG A 7 15.73 43.12 -25.74
N ASN A 8 14.40 43.16 -25.89
CA ASN A 8 13.47 42.78 -24.84
C ASN A 8 13.76 41.32 -24.46
N ALA A 9 14.56 41.12 -23.42
CA ALA A 9 14.57 39.88 -22.68
C ALA A 9 13.28 39.88 -21.84
N MET A 10 12.31 39.07 -22.23
CA MET A 10 11.19 38.72 -21.36
C MET A 10 11.78 38.15 -20.06
N PRO A 11 11.34 38.59 -18.87
CA PRO A 11 11.74 37.93 -17.63
C PRO A 11 11.25 36.48 -17.71
N ALA A 12 12.16 35.52 -17.52
CA ALA A 12 11.78 34.12 -17.38
C ALA A 12 10.77 34.01 -16.24
N GLU A 13 9.62 33.37 -16.49
CA GLU A 13 8.59 33.23 -15.46
C GLU A 13 9.16 32.41 -14.29
N PRO A 14 9.16 32.94 -13.05
CA PRO A 14 9.92 32.38 -11.93
C PRO A 14 9.37 31.06 -11.34
N TRP A 15 8.44 30.39 -12.02
CA TRP A 15 7.67 29.24 -11.50
C TRP A 15 7.76 27.99 -12.38
N LYS A 16 8.44 28.06 -13.54
CA LYS A 16 8.72 26.89 -14.39
C LYS A 16 10.03 26.20 -13.98
N GLU A 17 10.19 25.94 -12.69
CA GLU A 17 11.21 24.98 -12.28
C GLU A 17 10.74 23.59 -12.72
N LYS A 18 11.55 22.98 -13.59
CA LYS A 18 11.37 21.62 -14.07
C LYS A 18 11.47 20.69 -12.87
N LEU A 19 10.42 19.92 -12.63
CA LEU A 19 10.44 18.88 -11.61
C LEU A 19 11.40 17.79 -12.07
N GLN A 20 12.21 17.30 -11.15
CA GLN A 20 13.18 16.25 -11.41
C GLN A 20 13.20 15.26 -10.26
N ALA A 21 13.23 13.97 -10.59
CA ALA A 21 13.50 12.90 -9.65
C ALA A 21 14.50 11.92 -10.25
N VAL A 22 15.26 11.28 -9.37
CA VAL A 22 16.24 10.25 -9.74
C VAL A 22 15.72 8.89 -9.29
N VAL A 23 15.58 7.95 -10.21
CA VAL A 23 15.27 6.55 -9.90
C VAL A 23 16.52 5.72 -10.16
N ALA A 24 17.15 5.25 -9.08
CA ALA A 24 18.30 4.39 -9.12
C ALA A 24 17.89 2.93 -8.87
N TYR A 25 18.45 1.99 -9.62
CA TYR A 25 18.25 0.57 -9.38
C TYR A 25 19.48 -0.23 -9.78
N GLN A 26 19.66 -1.40 -9.18
CA GLN A 26 20.74 -2.32 -9.53
C GLN A 26 20.16 -3.53 -10.24
N GLU A 27 20.87 -4.10 -11.23
CA GLU A 27 20.47 -5.38 -11.83
C GLU A 27 20.96 -6.55 -10.99
N THR A 28 22.22 -6.51 -10.58
CA THR A 28 22.80 -7.41 -9.58
C THR A 28 23.44 -6.63 -8.44
N GLU A 29 23.68 -7.26 -7.29
CA GLU A 29 24.33 -6.59 -6.14
C GLU A 29 25.73 -6.06 -6.45
N SER A 30 26.40 -6.62 -7.45
CA SER A 30 27.76 -6.23 -7.86
C SER A 30 27.77 -5.11 -8.91
N ASP A 31 26.63 -4.77 -9.50
CA ASP A 31 26.57 -3.77 -10.55
C ASP A 31 26.53 -2.35 -9.97
N CYS A 32 27.11 -1.42 -10.74
CA CYS A 32 26.87 0.00 -10.53
C CYS A 32 25.37 0.28 -10.74
N PRO A 33 24.72 1.06 -9.85
CA PRO A 33 23.31 1.39 -10.01
C PRO A 33 23.07 2.13 -11.34
N GLN A 34 22.11 1.62 -12.10
CA GLN A 34 21.55 2.33 -13.24
C GLN A 34 20.66 3.46 -12.73
N VAL A 35 20.67 4.58 -13.44
CA VAL A 35 19.96 5.79 -13.04
C VAL A 35 19.05 6.25 -14.16
N ILE A 36 17.78 6.42 -13.83
CA ILE A 36 16.75 7.01 -14.70
C ILE A 36 16.38 8.37 -14.10
N ILE A 37 16.49 9.42 -14.91
CA ILE A 37 16.05 10.76 -14.54
C ILE A 37 14.63 10.95 -15.07
N ILE A 38 13.70 11.22 -14.16
CA ILE A 38 12.31 11.55 -14.49
C ILE A 38 12.16 13.07 -14.40
N GLU A 39 11.59 13.67 -15.45
CA GLU A 39 11.39 15.11 -15.50
C GLU A 39 10.04 15.47 -16.11
N ASP A 40 9.46 16.56 -15.60
CA ASP A 40 8.27 17.18 -16.15
C ASP A 40 8.17 18.65 -15.71
N GLU A 41 7.31 19.42 -16.36
CA GLU A 41 6.94 20.78 -15.91
C GLU A 41 5.71 20.74 -14.98
N GLU A 42 4.83 19.76 -15.19
CA GLU A 42 3.55 19.68 -14.51
C GLU A 42 3.55 18.62 -13.39
N PRO A 43 3.06 18.95 -12.17
CA PRO A 43 3.10 18.05 -11.03
C PRO A 43 2.42 16.68 -11.25
N LYS A 44 1.28 16.66 -11.94
CA LYS A 44 0.52 15.41 -12.13
C LYS A 44 1.21 14.46 -13.12
N PRO A 45 1.54 14.89 -14.36
CA PRO A 45 2.33 14.07 -15.28
C PRO A 45 3.68 13.62 -14.70
N PHE A 46 4.34 14.48 -13.91
CA PHE A 46 5.56 14.13 -13.18
C PHE A 46 5.36 12.92 -12.25
N LEU A 47 4.37 13.01 -11.36
CA LEU A 47 4.07 11.94 -10.40
C LEU A 47 3.63 10.67 -11.13
N ASP A 48 2.78 10.78 -12.15
CA ASP A 48 2.28 9.63 -12.92
C ASP A 48 3.45 8.88 -13.61
N LYS A 49 4.42 9.61 -14.20
CA LYS A 49 5.65 9.03 -14.76
C LYS A 49 6.52 8.35 -13.70
N LEU A 50 6.77 9.04 -12.58
CA LEU A 50 7.61 8.52 -11.50
C LEU A 50 7.04 7.22 -10.91
N VAL A 51 5.73 7.18 -10.68
CA VAL A 51 5.01 5.98 -10.21
C VAL A 51 5.08 4.88 -11.25
N SER A 52 4.75 5.17 -12.51
CA SER A 52 4.76 4.16 -13.58
C SER A 52 6.14 3.54 -13.78
N THR A 53 7.21 4.35 -13.81
CA THR A 53 8.58 3.85 -13.93
C THR A 53 8.98 2.99 -12.74
N THR A 54 8.70 3.45 -11.51
CA THR A 54 9.05 2.72 -10.30
C THR A 54 8.31 1.38 -10.21
N CYS A 55 7.00 1.36 -10.47
CA CYS A 55 6.22 0.13 -10.47
C CYS A 55 6.69 -0.85 -11.55
N SER A 56 6.98 -0.37 -12.76
CA SER A 56 7.51 -1.23 -13.84
C SER A 56 8.83 -1.89 -13.45
N LEU A 57 9.74 -1.16 -12.77
CA LEU A 57 11.00 -1.73 -12.28
C LEU A 57 10.77 -2.78 -11.19
N LEU A 58 9.85 -2.54 -10.26
CA LEU A 58 9.49 -3.51 -9.22
C LEU A 58 8.88 -4.78 -9.83
N GLU A 59 7.97 -4.62 -10.79
CA GLU A 59 7.33 -5.73 -11.52
C GLU A 59 8.36 -6.56 -12.30
N ASN A 60 9.25 -5.91 -13.06
CA ASN A 60 10.32 -6.58 -13.80
C ASN A 60 11.26 -7.39 -12.89
N LYS A 61 11.42 -6.98 -11.63
CA LYS A 61 12.23 -7.68 -10.62
C LYS A 61 11.46 -8.74 -9.84
N ASN A 62 10.19 -9.00 -10.18
CA ASN A 62 9.29 -9.86 -9.40
C ASN A 62 9.25 -9.46 -7.91
N SER A 63 9.28 -8.15 -7.64
CA SER A 63 9.33 -7.63 -6.28
C SER A 63 8.09 -8.05 -5.47
N PRO A 64 8.26 -8.43 -4.20
CA PRO A 64 7.14 -8.65 -3.29
C PRO A 64 6.53 -7.33 -2.76
N ILE A 65 7.13 -6.17 -3.06
CA ILE A 65 6.62 -4.86 -2.63
C ILE A 65 5.36 -4.54 -3.44
N PRO A 66 4.18 -4.38 -2.80
CA PRO A 66 2.96 -4.06 -3.53
C PRO A 66 3.06 -2.72 -4.26
N ALA A 67 2.55 -2.61 -5.48
CA ALA A 67 2.55 -1.35 -6.24
C ALA A 67 1.86 -0.20 -5.49
N LEU A 68 0.84 -0.49 -4.68
CA LEU A 68 0.20 0.50 -3.81
C LEU A 68 1.17 1.10 -2.79
N VAL A 69 2.12 0.32 -2.26
CA VAL A 69 3.17 0.82 -1.36
C VAL A 69 4.05 1.84 -2.08
N ALA A 70 4.51 1.52 -3.29
CA ALA A 70 5.30 2.45 -4.09
C ALA A 70 4.51 3.73 -4.43
N ALA A 71 3.27 3.59 -4.90
CA ALA A 71 2.43 4.74 -5.26
C ALA A 71 2.18 5.69 -4.08
N GLU A 72 1.89 5.16 -2.88
CA GLU A 72 1.67 5.99 -1.69
C GLU A 72 2.96 6.67 -1.21
N LEU A 73 4.11 5.97 -1.24
CA LEU A 73 5.40 6.58 -0.90
C LEU A 73 5.79 7.71 -1.87
N LEU A 74 5.62 7.49 -3.17
CA LEU A 74 5.96 8.50 -4.19
C LEU A 74 4.98 9.68 -4.17
N THR A 75 3.71 9.43 -3.87
CA THR A 75 2.72 10.50 -3.68
C THR A 75 3.09 11.38 -2.47
N ASN A 76 3.69 10.81 -1.42
CA ASN A 76 4.12 11.59 -0.26
C ASN A 76 5.23 12.60 -0.59
N LEU A 77 6.01 12.40 -1.66
CA LEU A 77 7.01 13.38 -2.11
C LEU A 77 6.39 14.74 -2.47
N ALA A 78 5.09 14.79 -2.79
CA ALA A 78 4.37 16.04 -3.01
C ALA A 78 4.34 16.93 -1.75
N HIS A 79 4.40 16.36 -0.53
CA HIS A 79 4.55 17.13 0.71
C HIS A 79 5.90 17.83 0.81
N ALA A 80 6.94 17.26 0.20
CA ALA A 80 8.28 17.82 0.10
C ALA A 80 8.47 18.68 -1.16
N GLY A 81 7.40 18.92 -1.93
CA GLY A 81 7.48 19.63 -3.21
C GLY A 81 8.37 18.94 -4.25
N PHE A 82 8.62 17.64 -4.09
CA PHE A 82 9.58 16.85 -4.87
C PHE A 82 11.03 17.36 -4.81
N GLU A 83 11.37 18.17 -3.80
CA GLU A 83 12.73 18.67 -3.62
C GLU A 83 13.69 17.50 -3.40
N GLY A 84 14.71 17.36 -4.26
CA GLY A 84 15.70 16.30 -4.15
C GLY A 84 15.14 14.88 -4.20
N ALA A 85 13.99 14.69 -4.85
CA ALA A 85 13.31 13.40 -4.90
C ALA A 85 14.21 12.31 -5.50
N ALA A 86 14.48 11.27 -4.70
CA ALA A 86 15.24 10.11 -5.14
C ALA A 86 14.57 8.80 -4.71
N VAL A 87 14.63 7.82 -5.59
CA VAL A 87 14.07 6.48 -5.41
C VAL A 87 15.20 5.48 -5.65
N THR A 88 15.33 4.50 -4.78
CA THR A 88 16.33 3.42 -4.94
C THR A 88 15.66 2.06 -4.77
N ILE A 89 15.89 1.17 -5.74
CA ILE A 89 15.40 -0.23 -5.71
C ILE A 89 16.61 -1.17 -5.67
N SER A 90 16.62 -2.10 -4.71
CA SER A 90 17.68 -3.11 -4.61
C SER A 90 17.66 -4.10 -5.77
N ALA A 91 18.79 -4.78 -5.99
CA ALA A 91 18.92 -5.78 -7.06
C ALA A 91 17.88 -6.90 -6.98
N ASP A 92 17.60 -7.40 -5.77
CA ASP A 92 16.60 -8.43 -5.48
C ASP A 92 15.15 -7.92 -5.50
N GLY A 93 14.93 -6.62 -5.70
CA GLY A 93 13.61 -5.99 -5.66
C GLY A 93 12.95 -5.96 -4.28
N ASN A 94 13.60 -6.44 -3.22
CA ASN A 94 12.99 -6.57 -1.89
C ASN A 94 13.09 -5.29 -1.04
N ARG A 95 13.91 -4.31 -1.46
CA ARG A 95 14.06 -3.03 -0.78
C ARG A 95 13.75 -1.87 -1.71
N LEU A 96 12.84 -1.00 -1.26
CA LEU A 96 12.51 0.29 -1.88
C LEU A 96 12.86 1.41 -0.89
N THR A 97 13.68 2.36 -1.32
CA THR A 97 13.96 3.58 -0.55
C THR A 97 13.48 4.78 -1.32
N VAL A 98 12.72 5.66 -0.67
CA VAL A 98 12.25 6.94 -1.21
C VAL A 98 12.77 8.05 -0.30
N SER A 99 13.46 9.03 -0.87
CA SER A 99 14.02 10.16 -0.12
C SER A 99 13.74 11.51 -0.77
N ASP A 100 13.69 12.55 0.05
CA ASP A 100 13.51 13.94 -0.34
C ASP A 100 14.41 14.89 0.47
N HIS A 101 14.45 16.15 0.08
CA HIS A 101 15.11 17.26 0.76
C HIS A 101 14.14 18.32 1.31
N GLY A 102 12.87 17.96 1.47
CA GLY A 102 11.84 18.89 1.94
C GLY A 102 11.85 19.11 3.46
N PRO A 103 10.70 19.46 4.07
CA PRO A 103 10.63 19.87 5.47
C PRO A 103 10.82 18.73 6.48
N GLY A 104 10.80 17.47 6.03
CA GLY A 104 10.93 16.30 6.90
C GLY A 104 9.66 15.93 7.68
N ILE A 105 9.69 14.78 8.37
CA ILE A 105 8.62 14.30 9.26
C ILE A 105 9.06 14.46 10.71
N HIS A 106 8.37 15.34 11.43
CA HIS A 106 8.73 15.67 12.82
C HIS A 106 8.45 14.52 13.79
N ASP A 107 7.26 13.91 13.67
CA ASP A 107 6.84 12.81 14.54
C ASP A 107 6.66 11.53 13.70
N LYS A 108 7.71 10.72 13.68
CA LYS A 108 7.81 9.50 12.86
C LYS A 108 6.80 8.43 13.27
N GLU A 109 6.48 8.34 14.56
CA GLU A 109 5.51 7.38 15.08
C GLU A 109 4.09 7.81 14.72
N LYS A 110 3.74 9.09 14.92
CA LYS A 110 2.43 9.60 14.53
C LYS A 110 2.20 9.55 13.02
N ALA A 111 3.26 9.67 12.21
CA ALA A 111 3.16 9.54 10.76
C ALA A 111 2.66 8.16 10.30
N LEU A 112 2.77 7.14 11.15
CA LEU A 112 2.22 5.80 10.88
C LEU A 112 0.76 5.64 11.34
N LEU A 113 0.17 6.65 11.98
CA LEU A 113 -1.22 6.66 12.42
C LEU A 113 -2.13 7.34 11.40
N PHE A 114 -3.30 6.73 11.15
CA PHE A 114 -4.30 7.31 10.27
C PHE A 114 -4.76 8.69 10.75
N GLY A 115 -4.89 9.64 9.81
CA GLY A 115 -5.33 10.99 10.10
C GLY A 115 -4.21 11.95 10.49
N TYR A 116 -2.96 11.49 10.59
CA TYR A 116 -1.79 12.36 10.63
C TYR A 116 -1.41 12.81 9.22
N TYR A 117 -1.34 14.12 8.98
CA TYR A 117 -0.91 14.67 7.69
C TYR A 117 -0.29 16.06 7.85
N GLY A 118 0.66 16.37 6.97
CA GLY A 118 1.27 17.70 6.86
C GLY A 118 0.57 18.56 5.81
N LYS A 119 0.87 19.87 5.83
CA LYS A 119 0.46 20.79 4.77
C LYS A 119 1.50 20.76 3.65
N ALA A 120 1.08 20.40 2.43
CA ALA A 120 1.94 20.48 1.26
C ALA A 120 1.93 21.89 0.64
N PRO A 121 2.94 22.24 -0.18
CA PRO A 121 2.90 23.46 -0.97
C PRO A 121 1.68 23.48 -1.91
N GLU A 122 1.11 24.66 -2.15
CA GLU A 122 -0.17 24.83 -2.87
C GLU A 122 -0.15 24.20 -4.27
N ARG A 123 0.98 24.32 -5.00
CA ARG A 123 1.21 23.71 -6.31
C ARG A 123 0.99 22.19 -6.33
N TYR A 124 1.26 21.50 -5.23
CA TYR A 124 1.20 20.04 -5.14
C TYR A 124 0.00 19.52 -4.36
N SER A 125 -0.73 20.40 -3.67
CA SER A 125 -1.94 20.03 -2.92
C SER A 125 -2.99 19.28 -3.74
N PRO A 126 -3.22 19.56 -5.05
CA PRO A 126 -4.17 18.80 -5.86
C PRO A 126 -3.80 17.32 -6.08
N LEU A 127 -2.53 16.95 -5.90
CA LEU A 127 -2.08 15.55 -5.97
C LEU A 127 -2.47 14.77 -4.70
N LEU A 128 -2.74 15.50 -3.62
CA LEU A 128 -2.95 14.95 -2.30
C LEU A 128 -4.44 14.89 -1.98
N ARG A 129 -4.86 13.76 -1.40
CA ARG A 129 -6.26 13.52 -1.07
C ARG A 129 -6.64 13.99 0.35
N GLY A 130 -5.71 14.64 1.06
CA GLY A 130 -5.96 15.33 2.34
C GLY A 130 -6.36 14.43 3.52
N ALA A 131 -5.99 13.15 3.51
CA ALA A 131 -6.57 12.15 4.41
C ALA A 131 -5.57 11.44 5.36
N GLY A 132 -4.27 11.71 5.25
CA GLY A 132 -3.24 11.07 6.07
C GLY A 132 -3.23 9.54 5.95
N THR A 133 -3.39 9.02 4.73
CA THR A 133 -3.53 7.58 4.47
C THR A 133 -2.24 6.90 4.04
N GLY A 134 -1.30 7.61 3.40
CA GLY A 134 -0.19 6.99 2.68
C GLY A 134 0.72 6.13 3.56
N LEU A 135 1.46 6.74 4.48
CA LEU A 135 2.38 6.01 5.37
C LEU A 135 1.69 4.95 6.26
N PRO A 136 0.50 5.20 6.83
CA PRO A 136 -0.22 4.16 7.57
C PRO A 136 -0.58 2.94 6.71
N VAL A 137 -1.06 3.14 5.46
CA VAL A 137 -1.33 2.04 4.51
C VAL A 137 -0.04 1.28 4.18
N VAL A 138 1.05 2.00 3.91
CA VAL A 138 2.37 1.40 3.65
C VAL A 138 2.82 0.54 4.82
N ASN A 139 2.78 1.08 6.03
CA ASN A 139 3.17 0.36 7.23
C ASN A 139 2.34 -0.89 7.43
N HIS A 140 1.02 -0.81 7.30
CA HIS A 140 0.16 -1.96 7.49
C HIS A 140 0.41 -3.05 6.43
N LEU A 141 0.50 -2.71 5.15
CA LEU A 141 0.74 -3.69 4.08
C LEU A 141 2.08 -4.39 4.23
N VAL A 142 3.14 -3.62 4.49
CA VAL A 142 4.50 -4.14 4.62
C VAL A 142 4.63 -5.02 5.87
N THR A 143 4.15 -4.56 7.03
CA THR A 143 4.26 -5.32 8.28
C THR A 143 3.39 -6.57 8.30
N SER A 144 2.21 -6.54 7.67
CA SER A 144 1.36 -7.73 7.54
C SER A 144 1.99 -8.82 6.68
N ALA A 145 2.79 -8.40 5.70
CA ALA A 145 3.59 -9.31 4.87
C ALA A 145 4.92 -9.74 5.53
N GLY A 146 5.17 -9.34 6.78
CA GLY A 146 6.40 -9.68 7.52
C GLY A 146 7.62 -8.81 7.19
N GLY A 147 7.44 -7.75 6.39
CA GLY A 147 8.46 -6.77 6.08
C GLY A 147 8.60 -5.69 7.17
N LYS A 148 9.44 -4.69 6.89
CA LYS A 148 9.75 -3.57 7.78
C LYS A 148 9.69 -2.23 7.03
N VAL A 149 9.13 -1.21 7.68
CA VAL A 149 9.22 0.19 7.27
C VAL A 149 10.12 0.95 8.24
N VAL A 150 11.03 1.77 7.72
CA VAL A 150 11.91 2.65 8.50
C VAL A 150 11.76 4.07 7.95
N ILE A 151 11.58 5.04 8.85
CA ILE A 151 11.50 6.47 8.52
C ILE A 151 12.63 7.18 9.27
N CYS A 152 13.49 7.86 8.53
CA CYS A 152 14.64 8.62 9.05
C CYS A 152 14.63 10.05 8.52
N ASP A 153 15.31 10.95 9.22
CA ASP A 153 15.61 12.27 8.68
C ASP A 153 16.73 12.13 7.63
N ASN A 154 16.63 12.89 6.54
CA ASN A 154 17.68 12.93 5.53
C ASN A 154 18.81 13.90 5.95
N LEU A 155 20.05 13.59 5.59
CA LEU A 155 21.26 14.22 6.15
C LEU A 155 21.31 15.75 5.96
N SER A 156 20.70 16.25 4.88
CA SER A 156 20.64 17.68 4.52
C SER A 156 19.25 18.28 4.70
N GLY A 157 18.37 17.64 5.48
CA GLY A 157 16.95 17.96 5.54
C GLY A 157 16.12 17.07 4.62
N GLY A 158 14.85 16.88 4.97
CA GLY A 158 13.91 15.97 4.31
C GLY A 158 13.75 14.63 5.01
N THR A 159 13.13 13.68 4.33
CA THR A 159 12.80 12.34 4.86
C THR A 159 13.45 11.26 4.02
N VAL A 160 13.81 10.14 4.65
CA VAL A 160 14.12 8.87 3.98
C VAL A 160 13.17 7.81 4.50
N VAL A 161 12.40 7.20 3.61
CA VAL A 161 11.52 6.07 3.91
C VAL A 161 12.04 4.83 3.22
N THR A 162 12.37 3.80 3.99
CA THR A 162 12.83 2.50 3.48
C THR A 162 11.82 1.41 3.80
N VAL A 163 11.36 0.72 2.77
CA VAL A 163 10.59 -0.52 2.83
C VAL A 163 11.52 -1.69 2.56
N ASP A 164 11.43 -2.73 3.38
CA ASP A 164 12.24 -3.94 3.30
C ASP A 164 11.36 -5.17 3.47
N MET A 165 11.28 -6.00 2.44
CA MET A 165 10.48 -7.23 2.44
C MET A 165 11.32 -8.47 2.76
N ASN A 166 12.63 -8.32 3.00
CA ASN A 166 13.45 -9.44 3.45
C ASN A 166 13.08 -9.80 4.88
N VAL A 167 12.20 -10.79 5.01
CA VAL A 167 11.84 -11.39 6.29
C VAL A 167 13.11 -11.98 6.88
N LYS A 168 13.61 -11.40 7.98
CA LYS A 168 14.59 -12.12 8.79
C LYS A 168 13.90 -13.36 9.35
N ALA A 169 14.17 -14.51 8.76
CA ALA A 169 13.89 -15.81 9.36
C ALA A 169 14.68 -15.90 10.68
N GLY A 170 14.14 -15.38 11.77
CA GLY A 170 14.94 -15.24 12.98
C GLY A 170 14.34 -14.44 14.12
N GLN A 171 13.08 -14.70 14.49
CA GLN A 171 12.62 -14.63 15.89
C GLN A 171 11.49 -15.65 16.14
N ARG A 172 11.78 -16.94 15.93
CA ARG A 172 11.14 -18.04 16.65
C ARG A 172 12.20 -18.66 17.55
N GLY A 173 12.04 -18.54 18.87
CA GLY A 173 12.72 -19.39 19.84
C GLY A 173 13.93 -18.79 20.56
N THR A 174 13.68 -18.08 21.66
CA THR A 174 14.37 -18.37 22.93
C THR A 174 13.31 -18.49 24.02
N ARG A 175 12.62 -19.63 24.04
CA ARG A 175 12.15 -20.20 25.30
C ARG A 175 13.10 -21.36 25.60
N ASN A 176 13.79 -21.24 26.73
CA ASN A 176 14.31 -22.38 27.46
C ASN A 176 13.22 -23.45 27.52
N ASP A 177 13.56 -24.69 27.14
CA ASP A 177 13.58 -25.78 28.09
C ASP A 177 14.30 -27.00 27.51
N SER A 178 14.92 -27.71 28.44
CA SER A 178 15.93 -28.74 28.33
C SER A 178 15.45 -30.08 27.74
N ALA A 179 16.44 -30.87 27.28
CA ALA A 179 16.50 -32.34 27.24
C ALA A 179 15.46 -33.10 26.40
N ASP A 180 15.88 -33.69 25.27
CA ASP A 180 16.23 -35.12 25.23
C ASP A 180 16.58 -35.58 23.81
N SER A 181 17.56 -36.48 23.77
CA SER A 181 18.18 -37.16 22.63
C SER A 181 17.36 -38.32 22.09
N TYR A 182 17.29 -38.52 20.76
CA TYR A 182 17.30 -39.80 19.99
C TYR A 182 17.45 -39.48 18.48
N ASP A 183 18.64 -39.64 17.89
CA ASP A 183 19.11 -40.71 16.96
C ASP A 183 18.26 -41.03 15.70
N ARG A 184 18.93 -40.85 14.54
CA ARG A 184 18.89 -41.53 13.24
C ARG A 184 17.66 -41.53 12.30
N GLY A 185 17.93 -41.11 11.05
CA GLY A 185 17.36 -41.77 9.86
C GLY A 185 17.43 -40.94 8.57
N GLN A 186 18.47 -41.16 7.76
CA GLN A 186 18.64 -40.72 6.37
C GLN A 186 17.43 -41.07 5.46
N THR A 187 17.10 -40.21 4.48
CA THR A 187 17.18 -40.52 3.03
C THR A 187 16.93 -39.27 2.17
N ALA A 188 17.84 -39.01 1.24
CA ALA A 188 17.67 -38.12 0.08
C ALA A 188 16.82 -38.79 -1.02
N PHE A 189 16.22 -38.03 -1.94
CA PHE A 189 16.25 -38.25 -3.41
C PHE A 189 15.44 -37.16 -4.16
N LEU A 190 16.01 -36.68 -5.27
CA LEU A 190 15.52 -35.68 -6.25
C LEU A 190 14.93 -36.41 -7.51
N PRO A 191 14.39 -35.71 -8.54
CA PRO A 191 13.13 -36.00 -9.25
C PRO A 191 13.32 -36.60 -10.68
N PRO A 192 12.23 -36.67 -11.48
CA PRO A 192 12.29 -36.15 -12.87
C PRO A 192 11.01 -35.34 -13.24
N GLN A 193 11.13 -34.17 -13.88
CA GLN A 193 11.11 -33.88 -15.34
C GLN A 193 9.84 -34.30 -16.10
N GLY A 194 9.23 -33.32 -16.78
CA GLY A 194 8.20 -33.51 -17.81
C GLY A 194 7.87 -32.21 -18.53
N ALA A 195 8.34 -32.10 -19.77
CA ALA A 195 8.18 -30.99 -20.70
C ALA A 195 6.79 -30.95 -21.37
N GLY A 196 6.39 -29.80 -21.91
CA GLY A 196 5.21 -29.66 -22.77
C GLY A 196 5.12 -28.27 -23.41
N GLU A 197 5.31 -28.23 -24.72
CA GLU A 197 5.48 -27.08 -25.61
C GLU A 197 4.17 -26.40 -26.09
N ASN A 198 4.26 -25.08 -26.34
CA ASN A 198 3.77 -24.27 -27.48
C ASN A 198 2.33 -24.41 -28.03
N THR A 199 1.60 -23.29 -28.17
CA THR A 199 1.51 -22.48 -29.42
C THR A 199 0.44 -21.37 -29.37
N ALA A 200 0.63 -20.40 -30.28
CA ALA A 200 0.07 -19.05 -30.36
C ALA A 200 -1.35 -18.92 -30.93
N HIS A 201 -2.02 -17.80 -30.60
CA HIS A 201 -3.05 -17.18 -31.43
C HIS A 201 -2.89 -15.66 -31.51
N THR A 202 -3.21 -15.13 -32.68
CA THR A 202 -2.83 -13.83 -33.25
C THR A 202 -3.91 -12.76 -33.07
N ALA A 203 -3.45 -11.53 -32.84
CA ALA A 203 -3.95 -10.19 -33.24
C ALA A 203 -5.47 -9.86 -33.30
N GLY A 204 -5.84 -8.78 -32.61
CA GLY A 204 -7.02 -7.95 -32.89
C GLY A 204 -7.08 -6.73 -31.96
N ASP A 205 -6.91 -5.54 -32.54
CA ASP A 205 -6.94 -4.20 -31.91
C ASP A 205 -8.08 -4.01 -30.90
N HIS A 206 -7.78 -3.55 -29.67
CA HIS A 206 -8.62 -2.64 -28.88
C HIS A 206 -7.75 -1.89 -27.85
N LEU A 207 -7.71 -0.55 -27.91
CA LEU A 207 -7.12 0.31 -26.88
C LEU A 207 -7.89 0.20 -25.55
N PRO A 208 -7.26 -0.07 -24.40
CA PRO A 208 -7.92 0.05 -23.10
C PRO A 208 -7.47 1.30 -22.34
N ARG A 209 -8.46 2.01 -21.82
CA ARG A 209 -8.32 2.96 -20.70
C ARG A 209 -7.62 2.24 -19.54
N THR A 210 -6.58 2.88 -19.00
CA THR A 210 -5.76 2.37 -17.90
C THR A 210 -6.55 2.33 -16.59
N GLU A 211 -7.20 1.20 -16.32
CA GLU A 211 -7.69 0.81 -15.01
C GLU A 211 -6.67 -0.13 -14.35
N TYR A 212 -6.15 0.28 -13.19
CA TYR A 212 -5.12 -0.43 -12.44
C TYR A 212 -5.72 -1.68 -11.76
N ASN A 213 -5.56 -2.83 -12.40
CA ASN A 213 -6.02 -4.12 -11.91
C ASN A 213 -4.90 -4.82 -11.14
N TYR A 214 -4.83 -4.61 -9.82
CA TYR A 214 -3.92 -5.33 -8.93
C TYR A 214 -4.67 -6.44 -8.17
N LEU A 215 -4.12 -7.65 -8.21
CA LEU A 215 -4.48 -8.91 -7.52
C LEU A 215 -5.21 -9.97 -8.36
N HIS A 216 -4.44 -10.75 -9.11
CA HIS A 216 -4.72 -12.17 -9.33
C HIS A 216 -3.67 -12.99 -8.56
N ILE A 217 -4.09 -13.60 -7.47
CA ILE A 217 -3.38 -14.76 -6.89
C ILE A 217 -4.35 -15.92 -7.05
N THR A 218 -3.99 -16.83 -7.94
CA THR A 218 -4.70 -18.10 -8.15
C THR A 218 -4.55 -18.98 -6.92
N ASN A 219 -5.64 -19.62 -6.49
CA ASN A 219 -5.61 -21.00 -6.02
C ASN A 219 -6.99 -21.65 -6.10
N GLU A 220 -6.99 -22.85 -6.64
CA GLU A 220 -8.12 -23.77 -6.79
C GLU A 220 -8.34 -24.61 -5.51
N GLU A 221 -9.53 -25.21 -5.48
CA GLU A 221 -9.99 -26.35 -4.67
C GLU A 221 -10.53 -26.10 -3.25
N THR A 222 -11.86 -26.24 -3.18
CA THR A 222 -12.71 -26.33 -1.99
C THR A 222 -12.86 -27.79 -1.57
N GLY A 223 -12.78 -28.07 -0.28
CA GLY A 223 -13.20 -29.34 0.35
C GLY A 223 -14.15 -29.05 1.52
N PRO A 224 -15.26 -29.80 1.69
CA PRO A 224 -16.32 -29.47 2.62
C PRO A 224 -16.07 -30.13 3.98
N ASP A 225 -16.01 -29.35 5.06
CA ASP A 225 -16.35 -29.82 6.42
C ASP A 225 -16.19 -28.68 7.43
N GLN A 226 -17.27 -27.94 7.69
CA GLN A 226 -17.42 -27.15 8.91
C GLN A 226 -18.86 -26.69 9.16
N GLN A 227 -19.83 -27.61 9.10
CA GLN A 227 -21.23 -27.32 9.44
C GLN A 227 -21.58 -27.53 10.93
N ASP A 228 -20.66 -28.04 11.76
CA ASP A 228 -20.99 -28.45 13.13
C ASP A 228 -20.42 -27.59 14.28
N ARG A 229 -19.77 -26.46 14.00
CA ARG A 229 -19.35 -25.51 15.06
C ARG A 229 -20.29 -24.33 15.28
N ALA A 230 -21.36 -24.20 14.50
CA ALA A 230 -22.29 -23.07 14.53
C ALA A 230 -23.40 -23.15 15.62
N ARG A 231 -23.37 -24.12 16.54
CA ARG A 231 -24.49 -24.36 17.48
C ARG A 231 -24.21 -24.19 18.97
N SER A 232 -23.03 -23.72 19.40
CA SER A 232 -22.72 -23.64 20.84
C SER A 232 -22.31 -22.26 21.39
N THR A 233 -22.34 -21.19 20.61
CA THR A 233 -22.03 -19.82 21.09
C THR A 233 -23.28 -18.95 21.26
N GLN A 234 -24.40 -19.57 21.64
CA GLN A 234 -25.59 -18.88 22.10
C GLN A 234 -25.41 -18.46 23.58
N LEU A 235 -24.41 -17.63 23.85
CA LEU A 235 -24.22 -16.99 25.16
C LEU A 235 -24.84 -15.59 25.09
N ASN A 236 -26.00 -15.48 25.75
CA ASN A 236 -26.71 -14.29 26.23
C ASN A 236 -26.03 -12.91 25.98
N MET A 237 -26.51 -12.16 24.98
CA MET A 237 -25.95 -10.87 24.51
C MET A 237 -27.01 -9.74 24.44
N GLN A 238 -27.99 -9.72 25.34
CA GLN A 238 -29.07 -8.71 25.39
C GLN A 238 -28.99 -7.82 26.64
N GLY A 239 -27.79 -7.35 26.99
CA GLY A 239 -27.57 -6.46 28.14
C GLY A 239 -27.51 -4.97 27.75
N PRO A 240 -27.81 -4.04 28.69
CA PRO A 240 -27.71 -2.59 28.46
C PRO A 240 -26.31 -2.14 28.02
N ALA A 241 -25.25 -2.82 28.46
CA ALA A 241 -23.87 -2.56 28.03
C ALA A 241 -23.65 -2.82 26.52
N VAL A 242 -24.36 -3.77 25.92
CA VAL A 242 -24.27 -4.05 24.48
C VAL A 242 -24.99 -2.95 23.68
N ALA A 243 -26.12 -2.46 24.19
CA ALA A 243 -26.84 -1.36 23.57
C ALA A 243 -26.04 -0.05 23.62
N GLU A 244 -25.38 0.24 24.75
CA GLU A 244 -24.48 1.40 24.89
C GLU A 244 -23.28 1.30 23.94
N ALA A 245 -22.61 0.14 23.88
CA ALA A 245 -21.49 -0.08 22.96
C ALA A 245 -21.90 0.03 21.48
N LEU A 246 -23.10 -0.42 21.12
CA LEU A 246 -23.64 -0.27 19.76
C LEU A 246 -23.94 1.19 19.44
N SER A 247 -24.52 1.95 20.37
CA SER A 247 -24.77 3.38 20.20
C SER A 247 -23.46 4.18 20.05
N ASP A 248 -22.45 3.83 20.82
CA ASP A 248 -21.10 4.38 20.70
C ASP A 248 -20.48 4.16 19.32
N LEU A 249 -20.61 2.95 18.77
CA LEU A 249 -20.11 2.63 17.44
C LEU A 249 -20.89 3.39 16.34
N GLN A 250 -22.20 3.54 16.50
CA GLN A 250 -23.02 4.34 15.57
C GLN A 250 -22.58 5.80 15.50
N THR A 251 -22.24 6.39 16.65
CA THR A 251 -21.82 7.80 16.72
C THR A 251 -20.37 8.01 16.23
N LYS A 252 -19.50 7.00 16.39
CA LYS A 252 -18.10 7.04 15.97
C LYS A 252 -17.90 6.81 14.46
N LEU A 253 -18.80 6.07 13.79
CA LEU A 253 -18.65 5.75 12.37
C LEU A 253 -18.96 6.94 11.45
N SER A 254 -17.95 7.34 10.67
CA SER A 254 -18.13 8.34 9.61
C SER A 254 -19.13 7.86 8.54
N ARG A 255 -19.71 8.80 7.78
CA ARG A 255 -20.62 8.47 6.66
C ARG A 255 -19.96 7.54 5.63
N ARG A 256 -18.67 7.71 5.38
CA ARG A 256 -17.92 6.89 4.41
C ARG A 256 -17.68 5.47 4.92
N GLN A 257 -17.26 5.33 6.18
CA GLN A 257 -17.08 4.00 6.81
C GLN A 257 -18.41 3.23 6.88
N ARG A 258 -19.54 3.92 7.13
CA ARG A 258 -20.86 3.30 7.02
C ARG A 258 -21.12 2.75 5.62
N ARG A 259 -20.86 3.53 4.56
CA ARG A 259 -21.01 3.05 3.17
C ARG A 259 -20.16 1.81 2.89
N VAL A 260 -18.91 1.78 3.36
CA VAL A 260 -18.03 0.60 3.23
C VAL A 260 -18.61 -0.60 3.98
N LEU A 261 -19.09 -0.40 5.21
CA LEU A 261 -19.69 -1.46 6.02
C LEU A 261 -20.96 -2.04 5.37
N PHE A 262 -21.83 -1.18 4.81
CA PHE A 262 -23.00 -1.61 4.05
C PHE A 262 -22.61 -2.39 2.79
N LEU A 263 -21.60 -1.95 2.05
CA LEU A 263 -21.10 -2.69 0.89
C LEU A 263 -20.62 -4.10 1.25
N VAL A 264 -19.92 -4.25 2.38
CA VAL A 264 -19.49 -5.57 2.89
C VAL A 264 -20.70 -6.45 3.21
N ALA A 265 -21.79 -5.86 3.69
CA ALA A 265 -23.04 -6.58 3.96
C ALA A 265 -23.72 -7.06 2.68
N ASP A 266 -23.78 -6.19 1.67
CA ASP A 266 -24.48 -6.46 0.42
C ASP A 266 -23.75 -7.53 -0.41
N LEU A 267 -22.42 -7.48 -0.44
CA LEU A 267 -21.59 -8.38 -1.26
C LEU A 267 -21.04 -9.59 -0.48
N GLY A 268 -21.20 -9.61 0.85
CA GLY A 268 -20.74 -10.67 1.76
C GLY A 268 -19.23 -10.67 2.02
N GLN A 269 -18.41 -10.54 0.97
CA GLN A 269 -16.96 -10.38 1.07
C GLN A 269 -16.46 -9.28 0.14
N VAL A 270 -15.70 -8.32 0.68
CA VAL A 270 -15.23 -7.14 -0.05
C VAL A 270 -13.75 -6.91 0.20
N GLY A 271 -12.98 -6.77 -0.88
CA GLY A 271 -11.59 -6.31 -0.83
C GLY A 271 -11.47 -4.80 -1.06
N PRO A 272 -10.29 -4.21 -0.80
CA PRO A 272 -10.02 -2.80 -1.03
C PRO A 272 -10.33 -2.33 -2.47
N SER A 273 -9.98 -3.14 -3.47
CA SER A 273 -10.21 -2.80 -4.89
C SER A 273 -11.71 -2.73 -5.22
N THR A 274 -12.50 -3.69 -4.74
CA THR A 274 -13.96 -3.67 -4.91
C THR A 274 -14.58 -2.47 -4.20
N ALA A 275 -14.19 -2.18 -2.96
CA ALA A 275 -14.69 -1.01 -2.23
C ALA A 275 -14.28 0.31 -2.89
N SER A 276 -13.09 0.38 -3.48
CA SER A 276 -12.62 1.54 -4.24
C SER A 276 -13.49 1.80 -5.47
N ALA A 277 -13.77 0.77 -6.27
CA ALA A 277 -14.58 0.86 -7.49
C ALA A 277 -16.04 1.18 -7.19
N GLU A 278 -16.68 0.44 -6.27
CA GLU A 278 -18.12 0.58 -5.97
C GLU A 278 -18.48 1.91 -5.30
N LEU A 279 -17.54 2.48 -4.54
CA LEU A 279 -17.81 3.70 -3.77
C LEU A 279 -17.16 4.96 -4.34
N ASP A 280 -16.51 4.84 -5.50
CA ASP A 280 -15.78 5.91 -6.19
C ASP A 280 -14.81 6.65 -5.25
N MET A 281 -13.90 5.87 -4.65
CA MET A 281 -12.85 6.39 -3.77
C MET A 281 -11.51 5.77 -4.08
N SER A 282 -10.42 6.35 -3.58
CA SER A 282 -9.11 5.77 -3.81
C SER A 282 -8.91 4.41 -3.12
N LEU A 283 -8.07 3.56 -3.73
CA LEU A 283 -7.69 2.26 -3.17
C LEU A 283 -7.17 2.37 -1.73
N SER A 284 -6.30 3.33 -1.44
CA SER A 284 -5.78 3.59 -0.09
C SER A 284 -6.85 4.07 0.90
N THR A 285 -7.84 4.83 0.43
CA THR A 285 -8.98 5.28 1.26
C THR A 285 -9.87 4.10 1.61
N ALA A 286 -10.19 3.26 0.62
CA ALA A 286 -10.97 2.04 0.80
C ALA A 286 -10.24 1.07 1.73
N PHE A 287 -8.92 0.87 1.53
CA PHE A 287 -8.08 0.08 2.40
C PHE A 287 -8.10 0.60 3.84
N ARG A 288 -7.86 1.90 4.08
CA ARG A 288 -7.96 2.48 5.42
C ARG A 288 -9.30 2.15 6.06
N ASP A 289 -10.40 2.47 5.38
CA ASP A 289 -11.72 2.36 5.99
C ASP A 289 -12.02 0.89 6.35
N LEU A 290 -11.61 -0.06 5.50
CA LEU A 290 -11.69 -1.48 5.77
C LEU A 290 -10.85 -1.91 6.99
N VAL A 291 -9.64 -1.38 7.14
CA VAL A 291 -8.76 -1.64 8.29
C VAL A 291 -9.34 -1.07 9.57
N VAL A 292 -9.83 0.17 9.54
CA VAL A 292 -10.46 0.80 10.71
C VAL A 292 -11.71 0.03 11.13
N LEU A 293 -12.54 -0.44 10.18
CA LEU A 293 -13.69 -1.29 10.49
C LEU A 293 -13.28 -2.63 11.13
N GLU A 294 -12.14 -3.17 10.73
CA GLU A 294 -11.58 -4.40 11.28
C GLU A 294 -11.03 -4.19 12.70
N GLU A 295 -10.31 -3.09 12.95
CA GLU A 295 -9.86 -2.68 14.28
C GLU A 295 -11.03 -2.43 15.24
N MET A 296 -12.16 -1.93 14.72
CA MET A 296 -13.42 -1.78 15.46
C MET A 296 -14.17 -3.11 15.66
N GLY A 297 -13.65 -4.23 15.12
CA GLY A 297 -14.24 -5.56 15.22
C GLY A 297 -15.54 -5.73 14.42
N LEU A 298 -15.82 -4.85 13.45
CA LEU A 298 -17.05 -4.88 12.64
C LEU A 298 -16.92 -5.78 11.41
N VAL A 299 -15.70 -5.91 10.90
CA VAL A 299 -15.35 -6.84 9.81
C VAL A 299 -14.12 -7.66 10.18
N GLN A 300 -13.90 -8.77 9.48
CA GLN A 300 -12.74 -9.63 9.65
C GLN A 300 -12.13 -9.96 8.28
N SER A 301 -10.81 -9.88 8.17
CA SER A 301 -10.08 -10.27 6.96
C SER A 301 -9.89 -11.79 6.81
N ASP A 302 -9.89 -12.26 5.56
CA ASP A 302 -9.44 -13.58 5.17
C ASP A 302 -7.95 -13.59 4.79
N ALA A 303 -7.42 -14.76 4.40
CA ALA A 303 -6.03 -14.91 3.95
C ALA A 303 -5.69 -14.06 2.70
N ASN A 304 -6.70 -13.62 1.94
CA ASN A 304 -6.55 -12.82 0.72
C ASN A 304 -6.79 -11.33 0.97
N GLY A 305 -7.02 -10.91 2.23
CA GLY A 305 -7.29 -9.53 2.61
C GLY A 305 -8.71 -9.04 2.27
N LYS A 306 -9.61 -9.93 1.82
CA LYS A 306 -11.05 -9.63 1.70
C LYS A 306 -11.67 -9.64 3.08
N ARG A 307 -12.64 -8.76 3.30
CA ARG A 307 -13.30 -8.60 4.60
C ARG A 307 -14.76 -9.02 4.53
N SER A 308 -15.19 -9.71 5.58
CA SER A 308 -16.57 -10.14 5.80
C SER A 308 -17.11 -9.60 7.13
N LEU A 309 -18.43 -9.52 7.26
CA LEU A 309 -19.06 -9.01 8.49
C LEU A 309 -18.83 -9.94 9.67
N THR A 310 -18.52 -9.35 10.83
CA THR A 310 -18.61 -10.05 12.11
C THR A 310 -20.05 -10.03 12.65
N PRO A 311 -20.38 -10.86 13.65
CA PRO A 311 -21.66 -10.76 14.35
C PRO A 311 -21.91 -9.38 14.99
N LEU A 312 -20.85 -8.66 15.36
CA LEU A 312 -20.97 -7.28 15.86
C LEU A 312 -21.31 -6.31 14.72
N GLY A 313 -20.63 -6.42 13.57
CA GLY A 313 -20.91 -5.62 12.38
C GLY A 313 -22.35 -5.76 11.91
N ALA A 314 -22.87 -6.99 11.85
CA ALA A 314 -24.25 -7.26 11.47
C ALA A 314 -25.27 -6.55 12.38
N ARG A 315 -25.03 -6.51 13.70
CA ARG A 315 -25.89 -5.77 14.65
C ARG A 315 -25.82 -4.26 14.44
N VAL A 316 -24.63 -3.72 14.19
CA VAL A 316 -24.46 -2.28 13.91
C VAL A 316 -25.23 -1.89 12.65
N ILE A 317 -25.17 -2.70 11.60
CA ILE A 317 -25.96 -2.47 10.37
C ILE A 317 -27.45 -2.50 10.66
N ALA A 318 -27.94 -3.52 11.36
CA ALA A 318 -29.36 -3.63 11.70
C ALA A 318 -29.86 -2.39 12.46
N ALA A 319 -29.03 -1.86 13.36
CA ALA A 319 -29.35 -0.68 14.15
C ALA A 319 -29.14 0.66 13.41
N LEU A 320 -28.44 0.68 12.28
CA LEU A 320 -28.32 1.84 11.39
C LEU A 320 -29.44 1.92 10.34
N SER A 321 -30.08 0.79 10.05
CA SER A 321 -31.20 0.66 9.09
C SER A 321 -32.58 0.80 9.75
N SER A 322 -32.64 0.88 11.08
CA SER A 322 -33.85 1.09 11.89
C SER A 322 -34.12 2.57 12.13
#